data_AF-A0A9X2DMT2-F1
#
_entry.id   AF-A0A9X2DMT2-F1
#
_cell.length_a   1.000
_cell.length_b   1.000
_cell.length_c   1.000
_cell.angle_alpha   90.00
_cell.angle_beta   90.00
_cell.angle_gamma   90.00
#
_symmetry.space_group_name_H-M   'P 1'
#
loop_
_entity.id
_entity.type
_entity.pdbx_description
1 polymer ?
#
loop_
_entity_poly.entity_id
_entity_poly.type
_entity_poly.pdbx_seq_one_letter_code
_entity_poly.pdbx_strand_id
1 'polypeptide(L)' 'MYWKEKARAVCDVAEEVDKTPVQVALNCRLQKEAITSPIFGATSHEQVEENIGSIGWRLTHE' A
#
# COMPACT_ATOMS: atom_id res chain seq x y z
N MET A 1 6.84 3.82 19.71
CA MET A 1 5.43 4.10 19.38
C MET A 1 5.02 3.10 18.31
N TYR A 2 4.06 2.23 18.62
CA TYR A 2 3.64 1.09 17.79
C TYR A 2 3.38 1.41 16.30
N TRP A 3 2.85 2.60 15.99
CA TRP A 3 2.57 2.99 14.60
C TRP A 3 3.84 3.25 13.77
N LYS A 4 4.95 3.65 14.39
CA LYS A 4 6.22 3.87 13.69
C LYS A 4 6.84 2.54 13.24
N GLU A 5 6.71 1.50 14.07
CA GLU A 5 7.17 0.15 13.75
C GLU A 5 6.40 -0.43 12.57
N LYS A 6 5.07 -0.22 12.54
CA LYS A 6 4.25 -0.61 11.38
C LYS A 6 4.62 0.15 10.11
N ALA A 7 4.82 1.46 10.21
CA ALA A 7 5.25 2.26 9.06
C ALA A 7 6.60 1.77 8.52
N ARG A 8 7.54 1.41 9.40
CA ARG A 8 8.83 0.85 9.02
C ARG A 8 8.68 -0.47 8.27
N ALA A 9 7.90 -1.41 8.78
CA ALA A 9 7.65 -2.69 8.12
C ALA A 9 7.05 -2.52 6.71
N VAL A 10 6.16 -1.53 6.52
CA VAL A 10 5.62 -1.21 5.19
C VAL A 10 6.71 -0.69 4.25
N CYS A 11 7.61 0.18 4.74
CA CYS A 11 8.72 0.68 3.93
C CYS A 11 9.69 -0.45 3.54
N ASP A 12 10.03 -1.33 4.48
CA ASP A 12 10.98 -2.42 4.22
C ASP A 12 10.40 -3.37 3.13
N VAL A 13 9.12 -3.74 3.22
CA VAL A 13 8.45 -4.55 2.18
C VAL A 13 8.39 -3.81 0.83
N ALA A 14 8.16 -2.50 0.84
CA ALA A 14 8.11 -1.69 -0.38
C ALA A 14 9.44 -1.72 -1.15
N GLU A 15 10.56 -1.67 -0.43
CA GLU A 15 11.91 -1.84 -0.99
C GLU A 15 12.08 -3.25 -1.59
N GLU A 16 11.60 -4.30 -0.94
CA GLU A 16 11.73 -5.69 -1.41
C GLU A 16 10.95 -5.97 -2.71
N VAL A 17 9.78 -5.34 -2.88
CA VAL A 17 8.88 -5.62 -4.01
C VAL A 17 8.90 -4.56 -5.12
N ASP A 18 9.82 -3.59 -5.03
CA ASP A 18 9.96 -2.46 -5.96
C ASP A 18 8.63 -1.72 -6.17
N LYS A 19 8.03 -1.33 -5.04
CA LYS A 19 6.79 -0.55 -4.97
C LYS A 19 6.96 0.58 -3.98
N THR A 20 6.01 1.52 -3.97
CA THR A 20 6.03 2.58 -2.98
C THR A 20 5.32 2.16 -1.69
N PRO A 21 5.62 2.78 -0.53
CA PRO A 21 4.97 2.44 0.73
C PRO A 21 3.43 2.54 0.69
N VAL A 22 2.87 3.52 -0.04
CA VAL A 22 1.41 3.66 -0.17
C VAL A 22 0.82 2.50 -0.97
N GLN A 23 1.53 2.04 -2.00
CA GLN A 23 1.11 0.91 -2.83
C GLN A 23 1.05 -0.38 -2.02
N VAL A 24 2.07 -0.65 -1.20
CA VAL A 24 2.09 -1.80 -0.30
C VAL A 24 0.97 -1.72 0.72
N ALA A 25 0.79 -0.57 1.38
CA ALA A 25 -0.22 -0.40 2.42
C ALA A 25 -1.65 -0.60 1.90
N LEU A 26 -1.96 -0.04 0.73
CA LEU A 26 -3.27 -0.19 0.08
C LEU A 26 -3.46 -1.61 -0.47
N ASN A 27 -2.44 -2.21 -1.12
CA ASN A 27 -2.52 -3.59 -1.61
C ASN A 27 -2.78 -4.58 -0.47
N CYS A 28 -2.10 -4.41 0.67
CA CYS A 28 -2.33 -5.22 1.88
C CYS A 28 -3.79 -5.21 2.34
N ARG A 29 -4.50 -4.08 2.20
CA ARG A 29 -5.91 -3.97 2.57
C ARG A 29 -6.87 -4.48 1.50
N LEU A 30 -6.58 -4.23 0.23
CA LEU A 30 -7.38 -4.75 -0.89
C LEU A 30 -7.52 -6.28 -0.87
N GLN A 31 -6.57 -6.99 -0.26
CA GLN A 31 -6.60 -8.44 -0.14
C GLN A 31 -7.51 -9.01 0.95
N LYS A 32 -8.10 -8.16 1.81
CA LYS A 32 -8.97 -8.64 2.89
C LYS A 32 -10.39 -8.79 2.36
N GLU A 33 -10.97 -9.98 2.50
CA GLU A 33 -12.31 -10.31 2.01
C GLU A 33 -13.40 -9.31 2.45
N ALA A 34 -13.30 -8.78 3.67
CA ALA A 34 -14.25 -7.81 4.21
C ALA A 34 -14.09 -6.37 3.65
N ILE A 35 -13.13 -6.12 2.75
CA ILE A 35 -12.83 -4.79 2.22
C ILE A 35 -13.23 -4.73 0.74
N THR A 36 -14.25 -3.94 0.43
CA THR A 36 -14.71 -3.72 -0.95
C THR A 36 -13.80 -2.74 -1.71
N SER A 37 -13.51 -1.58 -1.11
CA SER A 37 -12.63 -0.58 -1.71
C SER A 37 -12.04 0.35 -0.64
N PRO A 38 -10.71 0.58 -0.63
CA PRO A 38 -10.11 1.66 0.14
C PRO A 38 -10.56 3.02 -0.39
N ILE A 39 -10.71 3.99 0.51
CA ILE A 39 -10.86 5.42 0.17
C ILE A 39 -9.51 6.07 0.47
N PHE A 40 -8.88 6.67 -0.54
CA PHE A 40 -7.62 7.38 -0.40
C PHE A 40 -7.78 8.87 -0.72
N GLY A 41 -7.00 9.70 -0.04
CA GLY A 41 -6.89 11.13 -0.33
C GLY A 41 -5.65 11.42 -1.16
N ALA A 42 -5.75 12.38 -2.06
CA ALA A 42 -4.64 12.91 -2.84
C ALA A 42 -4.84 14.40 -3.09
N THR A 43 -3.78 15.19 -3.01
CA THR A 43 -3.76 16.62 -3.30
C THR A 43 -2.92 16.97 -4.54
N SER A 44 -2.29 15.96 -5.15
CA SER A 44 -1.54 16.09 -6.40
C SER A 44 -1.86 14.91 -7.33
N HIS A 45 -1.58 15.07 -8.63
CA HIS A 45 -1.75 13.99 -9.61
C HIS A 45 -0.78 12.84 -9.35
N GLU A 46 0.46 13.13 -8.97
CA GLU A 46 1.47 12.12 -8.62
C GLU A 46 0.96 11.18 -7.51
N GLN A 47 0.32 11.72 -6.47
CA GLN A 47 -0.29 10.90 -5.42
C GLN A 47 -1.45 10.04 -5.94
N VAL A 48 -2.24 10.53 -6.91
CA VAL A 48 -3.29 9.73 -7.54
C VAL A 48 -2.69 8.57 -8.32
N GLU A 49 -1.67 8.83 -9.14
CA GLU A 49 -0.96 7.81 -9.91
C GLU A 49 -0.32 6.76 -8.99
N GLU A 50 0.34 7.21 -7.92
CA GLU A 50 0.95 6.36 -6.91
C GLU A 50 -0.10 5.45 -6.23
N ASN A 51 -1.22 6.03 -5.77
CA ASN A 51 -2.31 5.30 -5.14
C ASN A 51 -2.96 4.29 -6.09
N ILE A 52 -3.19 4.65 -7.35
CA ILE A 52 -3.76 3.73 -8.35
C ILE A 52 -2.81 2.57 -8.64
N GLY A 53 -1.48 2.79 -8.59
CA GLY A 53 -0.48 1.73 -8.73
C GLY A 53 -0.52 0.62 -7.66
N SER A 54 -1.39 0.73 -6.66
CA SER A 54 -1.64 -0.31 -5.65
C SER A 54 -2.40 -1.52 -6.19
N ILE A 55 -3.02 -1.41 -7.37
CA ILE A 55 -3.82 -2.47 -8.01
C ILE A 55 -3.05 -3.15 -9.16
N GLY A 56 -3.59 -4.24 -9.71
CA GLY A 56 -2.98 -4.95 -10.84
C GLY A 56 -1.83 -5.89 -10.47
N TRP A 57 -1.49 -5.97 -9.18
CA TRP A 57 -0.56 -6.93 -8.60
C TRP A 57 -1.07 -7.38 -7.23
N ARG A 58 -0.46 -8.44 -6.69
CA ARG A 58 -0.85 -8.99 -5.39
C ARG A 58 0.40 -9.23 -4.56
N LEU A 59 0.49 -8.59 -3.41
CA LEU A 59 1.49 -8.92 -2.40
C LEU A 59 1.29 -10.39 -1.98
N THR A 60 2.30 -11.23 -2.21
CA THR A 60 2.26 -12.63 -1.81
C THR A 60 2.57 -12.74 -0.32
N HIS A 61 1.95 -13.71 0.32
CA HIS A 61 2.35 -14.11 1.67
C HIS A 61 3.49 -15.10 1.49
N GLU A 62 4.72 -14.67 1.75
CA GLU A 62 5.77 -15.58 2.21
C GLU A 62 5.74 -15.65 3.74
#